data_AF-A0A9D7YPC6-F1
#
_entry.id   AF-A0A9D7YPC6-F1
#
_cell.length_a   1.000
_cell.length_b   1.000
_cell.length_c   1.000
_cell.angle_alpha   90.00
_cell.angle_beta   90.00
_cell.angle_gamma   90.00
#
_symmetry.space_group_name_H-M   'P 1'
#
loop_
_entity.id
_entity.type
_entity.pdbx_description
1 polymer ?
#
loop_
_entity_poly.entity_id
_entity_poly.type
_entity_poly.pdbx_seq_one_letter_code
_entity_poly.pdbx_strand_id
1 'polypeptide(L)'
;MQTVGFADLFRALARNELAFTDQKPNRVAENPTVDWSDIPEAYRHIATYRLEVIRPLLTIASDKRKEAVRQRVQEVQAEQTAAAKSLLTAVSEASIYRWLRYYEQSDQDIRAPLPNLKKRGNRNKSRINEEVNQIIETTINDLYYLRERRTVNYILREVRLRTDEENRYRTPEEQLPEASRPTVARRIAARVY
;
A
#
# COMPACT_ATOMS: atom_id res chain seq x y z
N MET A 1 -15.68 -19.29 28.49
CA MET A 1 -15.18 -20.20 27.44
C MET A 1 -15.67 -21.59 27.78
N GLN A 2 -16.61 -22.15 27.01
CA GLN A 2 -17.04 -23.54 27.22
C GLN A 2 -16.03 -24.46 26.54
N THR A 3 -15.38 -25.32 27.31
CA THR A 3 -14.50 -26.38 26.78
C THR A 3 -15.36 -27.61 26.49
N VAL A 4 -15.52 -27.93 25.20
CA VAL A 4 -16.23 -29.14 24.76
C VAL A 4 -15.21 -30.25 24.55
N GLY A 5 -15.49 -31.44 25.08
CA GLY A 5 -14.61 -32.60 24.95
C GLY A 5 -14.56 -33.12 23.51
N PHE A 6 -13.41 -33.64 23.10
CA PHE A 6 -13.21 -34.23 21.76
C PHE A 6 -14.21 -35.35 21.45
N ALA A 7 -14.56 -36.17 22.46
CA ALA A 7 -15.53 -37.25 22.31
C ALA A 7 -16.95 -36.75 21.95
N ASP A 8 -17.34 -35.59 22.47
CA ASP A 8 -18.66 -35.00 22.20
C ASP A 8 -18.72 -34.41 20.79
N LEU A 9 -17.64 -33.78 20.35
CA LEU A 9 -17.48 -33.31 18.96
C LEU A 9 -17.56 -34.47 17.97
N PHE A 10 -16.89 -35.59 18.27
CA PHE A 10 -16.91 -36.77 17.40
C PHE A 10 -18.32 -37.38 17.31
N ARG A 11 -19.06 -37.44 18.43
CA ARG A 11 -20.44 -37.93 18.45
C ARG A 11 -21.38 -37.05 17.64
N ALA A 12 -21.26 -35.73 17.75
CA ALA A 12 -22.07 -34.79 16.98
C ALA A 12 -21.77 -34.88 15.47
N LEU A 13 -20.51 -35.09 15.09
CA LEU A 13 -20.13 -35.35 13.70
C LEU A 13 -20.72 -36.67 13.19
N ALA A 14 -20.62 -37.75 13.98
CA ALA A 14 -21.15 -39.06 13.61
C ALA A 14 -22.69 -39.07 13.47
N ARG A 15 -23.39 -38.13 14.12
CA ARG A 15 -24.84 -37.95 14.04
C ARG A 15 -25.28 -37.01 12.91
N ASN A 16 -24.37 -36.54 12.06
CA ASN A 16 -24.62 -35.49 11.05
C ASN A 16 -25.17 -34.18 11.65
N GLU A 17 -24.91 -33.91 12.93
CA GLU A 17 -25.23 -32.63 13.59
C GLU A 17 -24.15 -31.57 13.32
N LEU A 18 -22.98 -32.00 12.82
CA LEU A 18 -21.87 -31.14 12.40
C LEU A 18 -21.54 -31.38 10.93
N ALA A 19 -21.35 -30.30 10.18
CA ALA A 19 -20.82 -30.35 8.81
C ALA A 19 -19.64 -29.39 8.69
N PHE A 20 -18.57 -29.83 8.02
CA PHE A 20 -17.46 -28.96 7.66
C PHE A 20 -17.88 -28.13 6.44
N THR A 21 -17.93 -26.80 6.58
CA THR A 21 -18.17 -25.92 5.45
C THR A 21 -16.84 -25.58 4.81
N ASP A 22 -16.78 -25.60 3.48
CA ASP A 22 -15.58 -25.25 2.69
C ASP A 22 -15.33 -23.73 2.63
N GLN A 23 -15.86 -23.00 3.62
CA GLN A 23 -15.64 -21.57 3.74
C GLN A 23 -14.18 -21.37 4.17
N LYS A 24 -13.32 -21.02 3.20
CA LYS A 24 -12.07 -20.32 3.50
C LYS A 24 -12.41 -19.26 4.55
N PRO A 25 -11.68 -19.18 5.68
CA PRO A 25 -11.99 -18.21 6.70
C PRO A 25 -12.08 -16.87 6.01
N ASN A 26 -13.27 -16.29 6.04
CA ASN A 26 -13.51 -14.94 5.59
C ASN A 26 -12.70 -14.11 6.57
N ARG A 27 -11.41 -13.91 6.28
CA ARG A 27 -10.63 -12.84 6.87
C ARG A 27 -11.32 -11.59 6.35
N VAL A 28 -12.41 -11.22 7.01
CA VAL A 28 -12.84 -9.84 7.15
C VAL A 28 -11.55 -9.20 7.63
N ALA A 29 -10.83 -8.59 6.69
CA ALA A 29 -9.72 -7.77 7.08
C ALA A 29 -10.38 -6.79 8.04
N GLU A 30 -10.01 -6.86 9.32
CA GLU A 30 -10.26 -5.79 10.28
C GLU A 30 -9.54 -4.59 9.68
N ASN A 31 -10.20 -3.94 8.72
CA ASN A 31 -9.76 -2.69 8.19
C ASN A 31 -9.88 -1.78 9.41
N PRO A 32 -8.76 -1.24 9.92
CA PRO A 32 -8.83 -0.25 10.98
C PRO A 32 -9.85 0.77 10.53
N THR A 33 -10.83 1.02 11.38
CA THR A 33 -12.01 1.86 11.15
C THR A 33 -11.55 3.29 10.91
N VAL A 34 -10.91 3.55 9.76
CA VAL A 34 -10.53 4.88 9.32
C VAL A 34 -11.84 5.54 8.96
N ASP A 35 -12.22 6.57 9.70
CA ASP A 35 -13.45 7.28 9.44
C ASP A 35 -13.42 7.88 8.03
N TRP A 36 -14.57 7.96 7.37
CA TRP A 36 -14.67 8.52 6.02
C TRP A 36 -14.20 9.97 5.97
N SER A 37 -14.38 10.69 7.08
CA SER A 37 -13.92 12.07 7.26
C SER A 37 -12.38 12.20 7.23
N ASP A 38 -11.66 11.17 7.71
CA ASP A 38 -10.18 11.13 7.78
C ASP A 38 -9.53 10.81 6.42
N ILE A 39 -10.31 10.36 5.43
CA ILE A 39 -9.79 10.01 4.10
C ILE A 39 -9.56 11.29 3.29
N PRO A 40 -8.35 11.54 2.75
CA PRO A 40 -8.10 12.74 1.94
C PRO A 40 -9.05 12.86 0.75
N GLU A 41 -9.41 14.10 0.39
CA GLU A 41 -10.46 14.39 -0.58
C GLU A 41 -10.25 13.69 -1.94
N ALA A 42 -9.02 13.68 -2.44
CA ALA A 42 -8.67 12.99 -3.67
C ALA A 42 -9.04 11.49 -3.66
N TYR A 43 -8.95 10.83 -2.50
CA TYR A 43 -9.33 9.43 -2.37
C TYR A 43 -10.83 9.25 -2.21
N ARG A 44 -11.52 10.19 -1.56
CA ARG A 44 -12.99 10.19 -1.54
C ARG A 44 -13.55 10.28 -2.96
N HIS A 45 -13.00 11.18 -3.78
CA HIS A 45 -13.35 11.28 -5.20
C HIS A 45 -13.13 9.96 -5.96
N ILE A 46 -12.02 9.27 -5.71
CA ILE A 46 -11.75 7.95 -6.33
C ILE A 46 -12.74 6.87 -5.87
N ALA A 47 -13.09 6.84 -4.58
CA ALA A 47 -14.06 5.87 -4.06
C ALA A 47 -15.45 6.12 -4.63
N THR A 48 -15.92 7.37 -4.62
CA THR A 48 -17.20 7.76 -5.22
C THR A 48 -17.23 7.40 -6.70
N TYR A 49 -16.18 7.74 -7.44
CA TYR A 49 -16.06 7.39 -8.86
C TYR A 49 -16.16 5.87 -9.09
N ARG A 50 -15.42 5.07 -8.32
CA ARG A 50 -15.46 3.60 -8.46
C ARG A 50 -16.84 3.04 -8.12
N LEU A 51 -17.51 3.58 -7.10
CA LEU A 51 -18.86 3.20 -6.74
C LEU A 51 -19.85 3.49 -7.87
N GLU A 52 -19.76 4.67 -8.48
CA GLU A 52 -20.58 5.06 -9.64
C GLU A 52 -20.36 4.12 -10.84
N VAL A 53 -19.12 3.69 -11.08
CA VAL A 53 -18.82 2.74 -12.15
C VAL A 53 -19.48 1.38 -11.90
N ILE A 54 -19.43 0.86 -10.67
CA ILE A 54 -19.95 -0.48 -10.35
C ILE A 54 -21.45 -0.51 -10.02
N ARG A 55 -22.07 0.61 -9.63
CA ARG A 55 -23.46 0.68 -9.18
C ARG A 55 -24.46 0.01 -10.14
N PRO A 56 -24.42 0.25 -11.47
CA PRO A 56 -25.33 -0.39 -12.41
C PRO A 56 -25.18 -1.93 -12.48
N LEU A 57 -24.02 -2.45 -12.09
CA LEU A 57 -23.68 -3.87 -12.17
C LEU A 57 -24.09 -4.64 -10.91
N LEU A 58 -24.38 -3.96 -9.80
CA LEU A 58 -24.74 -4.58 -8.52
C LEU A 58 -26.11 -5.29 -8.57
N THR A 59 -27.02 -4.81 -9.41
CA THR A 59 -28.37 -5.38 -9.58
C THR A 59 -28.39 -6.63 -10.46
N ILE A 60 -27.30 -6.88 -11.20
CA ILE A 60 -27.19 -8.00 -12.13
C ILE A 60 -26.65 -9.22 -11.39
N ALA A 61 -27.31 -10.36 -11.54
CA ALA A 61 -26.84 -11.63 -10.97
C ALA A 61 -25.42 -11.99 -11.49
N SER A 62 -24.59 -12.57 -10.62
CA SER A 62 -23.16 -12.77 -10.87
C SER A 62 -22.87 -13.63 -12.11
N ASP A 63 -23.73 -14.61 -12.38
CA ASP A 63 -23.70 -15.53 -13.52
C ASP A 63 -23.90 -14.83 -14.87
N LYS A 64 -24.69 -13.75 -14.90
CA LYS A 64 -25.01 -12.98 -16.12
C LYS A 64 -24.20 -11.69 -16.25
N ARG A 65 -23.31 -11.39 -15.29
CA ARG A 65 -22.64 -10.09 -15.18
C ARG A 65 -21.51 -9.88 -16.21
N LYS A 66 -21.06 -10.92 -16.91
CA LYS A 66 -19.89 -10.85 -17.82
C LYS A 66 -20.08 -9.89 -18.98
N GLU A 67 -21.19 -10.01 -19.71
CA GLU A 67 -21.50 -9.14 -20.85
C GLU A 67 -21.66 -7.68 -20.38
N ALA A 68 -22.38 -7.49 -19.27
CA ALA A 68 -22.62 -6.18 -18.68
C ALA A 68 -21.33 -5.48 -18.20
N VAL A 69 -20.40 -6.22 -17.60
CA VAL A 69 -19.08 -5.68 -17.22
C VAL A 69 -18.33 -5.20 -18.45
N ARG A 70 -18.30 -6.00 -19.52
CA ARG A 70 -17.59 -5.63 -20.76
C ARG A 70 -18.19 -4.36 -21.38
N GLN A 71 -19.51 -4.30 -21.51
CA GLN A 71 -20.21 -3.11 -22.02
C GLN A 71 -19.89 -1.89 -21.16
N ARG A 72 -19.96 -2.05 -19.83
CA ARG A 72 -19.68 -0.96 -18.89
C ARG A 72 -18.25 -0.43 -19.00
N VAL A 73 -17.26 -1.31 -19.22
CA VAL A 73 -15.87 -0.88 -19.44
C VAL A 73 -15.77 -0.02 -20.70
N GLN A 74 -16.44 -0.41 -21.79
CA GLN A 74 -16.41 0.33 -23.05
C GLN A 74 -17.07 1.71 -22.92
N GLU A 75 -18.23 1.78 -22.29
CA GLU A 75 -18.93 3.06 -21.99
C GLU A 75 -18.03 4.01 -21.22
N VAL A 76 -17.47 3.56 -20.09
CA VAL A 76 -16.66 4.40 -19.22
C VAL A 76 -15.33 4.80 -19.90
N GLN A 77 -14.75 3.92 -20.72
CA GLN A 77 -13.55 4.26 -21.49
C GLN A 77 -13.83 5.24 -22.63
N ALA A 78 -15.01 5.20 -23.24
CA ALA A 78 -15.42 6.14 -24.29
C ALA A 78 -15.71 7.54 -23.73
N GLU A 79 -16.28 7.62 -22.52
CA GLU A 79 -16.52 8.87 -21.80
C GLU A 79 -15.24 9.49 -21.23
N GLN A 80 -14.20 8.68 -20.97
CA GLN A 80 -12.91 9.17 -20.47
C GLN A 80 -12.08 9.79 -21.60
N THR A 81 -11.79 11.09 -21.48
CA THR A 81 -10.76 11.73 -22.31
C THR A 81 -9.35 11.28 -21.90
N ALA A 82 -8.42 11.22 -22.86
CA ALA A 82 -7.04 10.77 -22.61
C ALA A 82 -6.32 11.58 -21.51
N ALA A 83 -6.67 12.85 -21.34
CA ALA A 83 -6.12 13.74 -20.30
C ALA A 83 -6.65 13.42 -18.88
N ALA A 84 -7.83 12.82 -18.75
CA ALA A 84 -8.45 12.46 -17.47
C ALA A 84 -8.06 11.04 -16.98
N LYS A 85 -7.30 10.30 -17.79
CA LYS A 85 -6.93 8.91 -17.52
C LYS A 85 -5.76 8.83 -16.54
N SER A 86 -6.07 8.70 -15.26
CA SER A 86 -5.10 8.39 -14.20
C SER A 86 -5.04 6.89 -13.94
N LEU A 87 -3.91 6.38 -13.44
CA LEU A 87 -3.81 4.98 -12.96
C LEU A 87 -4.88 4.63 -11.90
N LEU A 88 -5.44 5.64 -11.24
CA LEU A 88 -6.46 5.49 -10.21
C LEU A 88 -7.89 5.45 -10.77
N THR A 89 -8.12 6.04 -11.95
CA THR A 89 -9.40 6.12 -12.67
C THR A 89 -9.48 5.21 -13.89
N ALA A 90 -8.37 4.60 -14.30
CA ALA A 90 -8.34 3.64 -15.40
C ALA A 90 -9.23 2.42 -15.11
N VAL A 91 -10.18 2.18 -16.00
CA VAL A 91 -11.16 1.09 -15.88
C VAL A 91 -10.79 -0.07 -16.80
N SER A 92 -10.86 -1.29 -16.28
CA SER A 92 -10.71 -2.56 -17.01
C SER A 92 -11.66 -3.60 -16.42
N GLU A 93 -11.99 -4.66 -17.17
CA GLU A 93 -12.87 -5.73 -16.69
C GLU A 93 -12.37 -6.30 -15.35
N ALA A 94 -11.06 -6.56 -15.25
CA ALA A 94 -10.41 -7.04 -14.03
C ALA A 94 -10.53 -6.06 -12.85
N SER A 95 -10.42 -4.74 -13.10
CA SER A 95 -10.60 -3.73 -12.06
C SER A 95 -12.04 -3.69 -11.56
N ILE A 96 -13.03 -3.76 -12.46
CA ILE A 96 -14.45 -3.78 -12.10
C ILE A 96 -14.78 -5.00 -11.25
N TYR A 97 -14.38 -6.20 -11.67
CA TYR A 97 -14.60 -7.43 -10.89
C TYR A 97 -13.97 -7.36 -9.49
N ARG A 98 -12.75 -6.80 -9.40
CA ARG A 98 -12.10 -6.60 -8.10
C ARG A 98 -12.89 -5.64 -7.22
N TRP A 99 -13.40 -4.54 -7.75
CA TRP A 99 -14.19 -3.56 -7.01
C TRP A 99 -15.53 -4.13 -6.55
N LEU A 100 -16.25 -4.83 -7.43
CA LEU A 100 -17.49 -5.53 -7.09
C LEU A 100 -17.28 -6.51 -5.94
N ARG A 101 -16.26 -7.37 -6.06
CA ARG A 101 -15.92 -8.33 -5.02
C ARG A 101 -15.61 -7.65 -3.69
N TYR A 102 -14.81 -6.59 -3.68
CA TYR A 102 -14.46 -5.91 -2.44
C TYR A 102 -15.67 -5.24 -1.79
N TYR A 103 -16.54 -4.62 -2.58
CA TYR A 103 -17.76 -3.99 -2.10
C TYR A 103 -18.76 -5.01 -1.53
N GLU A 104 -18.97 -6.13 -2.22
CA GLU A 104 -19.85 -7.22 -1.75
C GLU A 104 -19.31 -7.90 -0.49
N GLN A 105 -17.98 -8.07 -0.39
CA GLN A 105 -17.33 -8.69 0.78
C GLN A 105 -17.26 -7.78 2.01
N SER A 106 -17.35 -6.46 1.81
CA SER A 106 -17.26 -5.46 2.87
C SER A 106 -18.63 -4.97 3.35
N ASP A 107 -19.69 -5.75 3.12
CA ASP A 107 -21.05 -5.36 3.44
C ASP A 107 -21.43 -3.98 2.86
N GLN A 108 -21.04 -3.75 1.60
CA GLN A 108 -21.35 -2.53 0.83
C GLN A 108 -20.66 -1.25 1.34
N ASP A 109 -19.54 -1.37 2.04
CA ASP A 109 -18.70 -0.22 2.40
C ASP A 109 -18.06 0.47 1.16
N ILE A 110 -18.35 1.76 0.99
CA ILE A 110 -17.77 2.64 -0.04
C ILE A 110 -16.23 2.74 0.04
N ARG A 111 -15.64 2.42 1.20
CA ARG A 111 -14.19 2.42 1.41
C ARG A 111 -13.51 1.19 0.80
N ALA A 112 -14.22 0.07 0.61
CA ALA A 112 -13.61 -1.19 0.21
C ALA A 112 -13.02 -1.21 -1.21
N PRO A 113 -13.60 -0.53 -2.21
CA PRO A 113 -12.99 -0.42 -3.53
C PRO A 113 -11.75 0.48 -3.58
N LEU A 114 -11.33 1.11 -2.47
CA LEU A 114 -10.16 1.99 -2.46
C LEU A 114 -8.87 1.21 -2.75
N PRO A 115 -7.90 1.82 -3.46
CA PRO A 115 -6.55 1.26 -3.52
C PRO A 115 -6.01 1.18 -2.08
N ASN A 116 -5.35 0.07 -1.73
CA ASN A 116 -4.85 -0.15 -0.38
C ASN A 116 -3.77 0.90 -0.03
N LEU A 117 -4.20 1.96 0.66
CA LEU A 117 -3.40 3.16 0.96
C LEU A 117 -2.16 2.80 1.77
N LYS A 118 -2.30 1.84 2.69
CA LYS A 118 -1.23 1.41 3.61
C LYS A 118 -0.19 0.49 2.96
N LYS A 119 -0.52 -0.19 1.86
CA LYS A 119 0.38 -1.14 1.17
C LYS A 119 1.17 -0.52 0.02
N ARG A 120 0.96 0.76 -0.30
CA ARG A 120 1.85 1.48 -1.20
C ARG A 120 3.12 1.76 -0.43
N GLY A 121 4.12 0.88 -0.61
CA GLY A 121 5.37 0.89 0.15
C GLY A 121 5.91 2.30 0.34
N ASN A 122 6.32 2.61 1.58
CA ASN A 122 6.91 3.85 2.10
C ASN A 122 7.69 4.68 1.05
N ARG A 123 7.00 5.36 0.14
CA ARG A 123 7.65 6.19 -0.89
C ARG A 123 8.37 7.38 -0.28
N ASN A 124 7.93 7.83 0.91
CA ASN A 124 8.45 9.01 1.60
C ASN A 124 9.05 8.71 2.99
N LYS A 125 9.11 7.43 3.42
CA LYS A 125 9.85 7.08 4.64
C LYS A 125 11.09 6.30 4.24
N SER A 126 12.24 6.92 4.46
CA SER A 126 13.54 6.29 4.25
C SER A 126 13.61 4.99 5.06
N ARG A 127 14.02 3.88 4.44
CA ARG A 127 14.25 2.60 5.15
C ARG A 127 15.58 2.61 5.93
N ILE A 128 16.22 3.78 5.99
CA ILE A 128 17.53 4.01 6.60
C ILE A 128 17.26 4.71 7.93
N ASN A 129 18.08 4.39 8.93
CA ASN A 129 18.06 5.06 10.22
C ASN A 129 18.05 6.59 10.02
N GLU A 130 17.16 7.30 10.72
CA GLU A 130 16.94 8.72 10.52
C GLU A 130 18.19 9.56 10.84
N GLU A 131 19.00 9.15 11.81
CA GLU A 131 20.24 9.83 12.15
C GLU A 131 21.29 9.66 11.05
N VAL A 132 21.39 8.46 10.47
CA VAL A 132 22.24 8.22 9.28
C VAL A 132 21.73 9.03 8.09
N ASN A 133 20.42 9.18 7.94
CA ASN A 133 19.83 10.04 6.90
C ASN A 133 20.25 11.50 7.11
N GLN A 134 20.17 12.02 8.33
CA GLN A 134 20.60 13.37 8.67
C GLN A 134 22.09 13.59 8.40
N ILE A 135 22.96 12.67 8.82
CA ILE A 135 24.40 12.76 8.53
C ILE A 135 24.65 12.86 7.01
N ILE A 136 23.94 12.05 6.21
CA ILE A 136 24.08 12.08 4.75
C ILE A 136 23.57 13.39 4.16
N GLU A 137 22.42 13.88 4.61
CA GLU A 137 21.84 15.12 4.12
C GLU A 137 22.72 16.33 4.45
N THR A 138 23.22 16.43 5.69
CA THR A 138 24.16 17.49 6.12
C THR A 138 25.46 17.41 5.33
N THR A 139 26.05 16.23 5.20
CA THR A 139 27.30 16.04 4.43
C THR A 139 27.13 16.41 2.97
N ILE A 140 26.01 16.04 2.34
CA ILE A 140 25.74 16.46 0.97
C ILE A 140 25.58 17.97 0.91
N ASN A 141 24.81 18.60 1.79
CA ASN A 141 24.60 20.05 1.78
C ASN A 141 25.93 20.82 1.95
N ASP A 142 26.78 20.41 2.90
CA ASP A 142 28.09 21.03 3.14
C ASP A 142 29.01 20.96 1.90
N LEU A 143 28.96 19.84 1.18
CA LEU A 143 29.85 19.56 0.05
C LEU A 143 29.26 19.96 -1.30
N TYR A 144 27.94 20.11 -1.41
CA TYR A 144 27.23 20.37 -2.67
C TYR A 144 27.26 21.84 -3.07
N TYR A 145 27.34 22.77 -2.11
CA TYR A 145 27.50 24.22 -2.39
C TYR A 145 28.96 24.64 -2.65
N LEU A 146 29.91 23.71 -2.59
CA LEU A 146 31.28 23.99 -3.00
C LEU A 146 31.35 24.03 -4.54
N ARG A 147 32.09 25.01 -5.08
CA ARG A 147 32.26 25.23 -6.53
C ARG A 147 32.86 24.02 -7.26
N GLU A 148 33.47 23.08 -6.53
CA GLU A 148 34.01 21.81 -7.05
C GLU A 148 33.03 20.65 -6.86
N ARG A 149 32.68 19.97 -7.96
CA ARG A 149 31.89 18.73 -7.89
C ARG A 149 32.71 17.61 -7.23
N ARG A 150 32.39 17.28 -5.98
CA ARG A 150 32.96 16.11 -5.27
C ARG A 150 32.33 14.83 -5.80
N THR A 151 33.15 13.78 -5.92
CA THR A 151 32.68 12.47 -6.39
C THR A 151 31.82 11.78 -5.33
N VAL A 152 30.94 10.87 -5.76
CA VAL A 152 30.11 10.05 -4.84
C VAL A 152 30.98 9.31 -3.81
N ASN A 153 32.16 8.84 -4.21
CA ASN A 153 33.08 8.13 -3.30
C ASN A 153 33.66 9.06 -2.23
N TYR A 154 33.92 10.33 -2.55
CA TYR A 154 34.36 11.32 -1.58
C TYR A 154 33.27 11.59 -0.54
N ILE A 155 32.04 11.83 -0.99
CA ILE A 155 30.89 12.06 -0.11
C ILE A 155 30.63 10.83 0.77
N LEU A 156 30.72 9.61 0.21
CA LEU A 156 30.58 8.37 0.98
C LEU A 156 31.65 8.26 2.09
N ARG A 157 32.90 8.62 1.79
CA ARG A 157 33.98 8.61 2.78
C ARG A 157 33.70 9.61 3.91
N GLU A 158 33.25 10.80 3.57
CA GLU A 158 32.91 11.83 4.56
C GLU A 158 31.74 11.41 5.46
N VAL A 159 30.69 10.83 4.87
CA VAL A 159 29.55 10.27 5.62
C VAL A 159 30.02 9.20 6.60
N ARG A 160 30.93 8.31 6.18
CA ARG A 160 31.50 7.27 7.05
C ARG A 160 32.25 7.87 8.22
N LEU A 161 33.15 8.83 7.96
CA LEU A 161 33.90 9.51 9.01
C LEU A 161 32.99 10.13 10.06
N ARG A 162 31.96 10.85 9.64
CA ARG A 162 30.99 11.48 10.57
C ARG A 162 30.15 10.45 11.33
N THR A 163 29.80 9.33 10.68
CA THR A 163 29.10 8.22 11.33
C THR A 163 29.98 7.55 12.38
N ASP A 164 31.26 7.36 12.08
CA ASP A 164 32.25 6.78 12.99
C ASP A 164 32.53 7.71 14.17
N GLU A 165 32.64 9.03 13.95
CA GLU A 165 32.79 10.04 14.99
C GLU A 165 31.62 10.00 15.97
N GLU A 166 30.40 9.95 15.45
CA GLU A 166 29.20 9.86 16.28
C GLU A 166 29.15 8.52 17.04
N ASN A 167 29.55 7.42 16.40
CA ASN A 167 29.61 6.10 17.03
C ASN A 167 30.68 5.98 18.13
N ARG A 168 31.67 6.89 18.22
CA ARG A 168 32.64 6.91 19.33
C ARG A 168 32.00 7.19 20.68
N TYR A 169 30.87 7.90 20.68
CA TYR A 169 30.15 8.28 21.91
C TYR A 169 28.96 7.35 22.21
N ARG A 170 28.74 6.33 21.38
CA ARG A 170 27.63 5.39 21.53
C ARG A 170 28.04 4.06 22.15
N THR A 171 27.10 3.42 22.83
CA THR A 171 27.27 2.03 23.23
C THR A 171 27.23 1.10 22.00
N PRO A 172 27.81 -0.11 22.06
CA PRO A 172 27.83 -1.03 20.92
C PRO A 172 26.44 -1.35 20.32
N GLU A 173 25.40 -1.33 21.13
CA GLU A 173 24.02 -1.62 20.72
C GLU A 173 23.34 -0.44 19.99
N GLU A 174 23.82 0.77 20.21
CA GLU A 174 23.26 2.01 19.66
C GLU A 174 24.03 2.52 18.44
N GLN A 175 25.12 1.84 18.05
CA GLN A 175 25.94 2.25 16.92
C GLN A 175 25.11 2.34 15.63
N LEU A 176 25.28 3.45 14.93
CA LEU A 176 24.65 3.69 13.66
C LEU A 176 25.26 2.80 12.58
N PRO A 177 24.42 2.21 11.71
CA PRO A 177 24.89 1.41 10.60
C PRO A 177 25.58 2.27 9.55
N GLU A 178 26.63 1.73 8.94
CA GLU A 178 27.30 2.38 7.82
C GLU A 178 26.35 2.62 6.63
N ALA A 179 26.48 3.80 6.02
CA ALA A 179 25.79 4.13 4.80
C ALA A 179 26.37 3.33 3.61
N SER A 180 25.50 2.76 2.78
CA SER A 180 25.93 2.10 1.54
C SER A 180 26.14 3.11 0.40
N ARG A 181 27.11 2.83 -0.47
CA ARG A 181 27.36 3.61 -1.70
C ARG A 181 26.11 3.87 -2.56
N PRO A 182 25.26 2.87 -2.90
CA PRO A 182 24.05 3.12 -3.70
C PRO A 182 23.01 3.98 -2.98
N THR A 183 23.04 4.01 -1.65
CA THR A 183 22.18 4.89 -0.85
C THR A 183 22.62 6.35 -0.96
N VAL A 184 23.93 6.63 -0.83
CA VAL A 184 24.48 7.99 -1.00
C VAL A 184 24.29 8.48 -2.44
N ALA A 185 24.59 7.62 -3.42
CA ALA A 185 24.43 7.96 -4.85
C ALA A 185 23.01 8.39 -5.22
N ARG A 186 21.99 7.68 -4.72
CA ARG A 186 20.57 8.01 -4.96
C ARG A 186 20.18 9.37 -4.39
N ARG A 187 20.66 9.72 -3.20
CA ARG A 187 20.38 11.02 -2.56
C ARG A 187 21.07 12.20 -3.25
N ILE A 188 22.26 11.98 -3.81
CA ILE A 188 22.93 12.97 -4.65
C ILE A 188 22.14 13.17 -5.94
N ALA A 189 21.74 12.09 -6.63
CA ALA A 189 20.98 12.17 -7.87
C ALA A 189 19.63 12.90 -7.69
N ALA A 190 18.96 12.71 -6.54
CA ALA A 190 17.71 13.39 -6.20
C ALA A 190 17.83 14.92 -6.03
N ARG A 191 19.04 15.48 -5.90
CA ARG A 191 19.31 16.93 -5.77
C ARG A 191 19.75 17.61 -7.08
N VAL A 192 20.10 16.81 -8.09
CA VAL A 192 20.61 17.29 -9.39
C VAL A 192 19.46 17.52 -10.39
N TYR A 193 18.23 17.10 -10.04
CA TYR A 193 16.98 17.39 -10.75
C TYR A 193 16.13 18.35 -9.93
#